data_AF-A0A9W6CE11-F1
#
_entry.id   AF-A0A9W6CE11-F1
#
_cell.length_a   1.000
_cell.length_b   1.000
_cell.length_c   1.000
_cell.angle_alpha   90.00
_cell.angle_beta   90.00
_cell.angle_gamma   90.00
#
_symmetry.space_group_name_H-M   'P 1'
#
loop_
_entity.id
_entity.type
_entity.pdbx_description
1 polymer ?
#
loop_
_entity_poly.entity_id
_entity_poly.type
_entity_poly.pdbx_seq_one_letter_code
_entity_poly.pdbx_strand_id
1 'polypeptide(L)'
;MNIQYPDKDFPENYWLIIGFDGDRAELWMDGELCGDWFYTGNDWQIGLKYFDWPKQMTIRIYPVREHVYVEKKPEQRCGIRKIHVQTEYRISLGTLE
;
A
#
# COMPACT_ATOMS: atom_id res chain seq x y z
N MET A 1 10.60 5.23 8.91
CA MET A 1 10.38 6.14 7.77
C MET A 1 9.29 7.10 8.20
N ASN A 2 9.55 8.41 8.24
CA ASN A 2 8.56 9.40 8.65
C ASN A 2 7.92 9.97 7.39
N ILE A 3 6.61 9.79 7.23
CA ILE A 3 5.85 10.37 6.12
C ILE A 3 5.39 11.76 6.57
N GLN A 4 5.72 12.79 5.80
CA GLN A 4 5.21 14.15 5.99
C GLN A 4 4.22 14.47 4.87
N TYR A 5 3.05 14.99 5.24
CA TYR A 5 2.03 15.43 4.29
C TYR A 5 2.26 16.90 3.93
N PRO A 6 2.41 17.29 2.64
CA PRO A 6 2.48 18.70 2.25
C PRO A 6 1.17 19.49 2.48
N ASP A 7 1.29 20.80 2.72
CA ASP A 7 0.21 21.73 3.07
C ASP A 7 -0.79 22.03 1.91
N LYS A 8 -2.09 21.82 2.21
CA LYS A 8 -3.34 22.56 1.86
C LYS A 8 -3.76 22.97 0.42
N ASP A 9 -3.32 22.31 -0.64
CA ASP A 9 -4.20 22.00 -1.78
C ASP A 9 -4.45 20.49 -1.74
N PHE A 10 -5.41 20.07 -0.90
CA PHE A 10 -5.51 18.69 -0.42
C PHE A 10 -5.46 17.69 -1.60
N PRO A 11 -4.42 16.85 -1.70
CA PRO A 11 -4.39 15.85 -2.73
C PRO A 11 -5.61 14.95 -2.61
N GLU A 12 -6.11 14.49 -3.75
CA GLU A 12 -7.25 13.60 -3.80
C GLU A 12 -6.97 12.33 -3.00
N ASN A 13 -5.72 11.87 -2.99
CA ASN A 13 -5.26 10.76 -2.17
C ASN A 13 -3.73 10.76 -2.00
N TYR A 14 -3.25 10.03 -1.00
CA TYR A 14 -1.88 9.53 -0.96
C TYR A 14 -1.96 8.01 -1.05
N TRP A 15 -1.32 7.44 -2.06
CA TRP A 15 -1.22 5.99 -2.23
C TRP A 15 0.06 5.50 -1.58
N LEU A 16 -0.06 4.67 -0.55
CA LEU A 16 1.07 3.89 -0.04
C LEU A 16 1.26 2.68 -0.95
N ILE A 17 2.41 2.63 -1.62
CA ILE A 17 2.77 1.56 -2.55
C ILE A 17 3.78 0.64 -1.86
N ILE A 18 3.42 -0.63 -1.70
CA ILE A 18 4.22 -1.65 -1.04
C ILE A 18 4.51 -2.78 -2.00
N GLY A 19 5.79 -2.96 -2.34
CA GLY A 19 6.27 -4.20 -2.94
C GLY A 19 6.81 -5.11 -1.86
N PHE A 20 6.18 -6.27 -1.63
CA PHE A 20 6.60 -7.24 -0.62
C PHE A 20 6.81 -8.63 -1.21
N ASP A 21 7.66 -9.42 -0.59
CA ASP A 21 7.87 -10.85 -0.83
C ASP A 21 7.30 -11.66 0.32
N GLY A 22 6.50 -12.69 0.02
CA GLY A 22 5.85 -13.56 0.99
C GLY A 22 4.66 -14.29 0.35
N ASP A 23 3.75 -14.79 1.18
CA ASP A 23 2.46 -15.37 0.77
C ASP A 23 1.37 -14.30 0.69
N ARG A 24 1.27 -13.52 1.76
CA ARG A 24 0.31 -12.44 1.93
C ARG A 24 0.87 -11.37 2.84
N ALA A 25 0.36 -10.15 2.68
CA ALA A 25 0.55 -9.05 3.59
C ALA A 25 -0.79 -8.67 4.23
N GLU A 26 -0.75 -8.23 5.47
CA GLU A 26 -1.91 -7.72 6.20
C GLU A 26 -1.60 -6.31 6.71
N LEU A 27 -2.59 -5.43 6.60
CA LEU A 27 -2.59 -4.09 7.15
C LEU A 27 -3.38 -4.08 8.45
N TRP A 28 -2.73 -3.62 9.51
CA TRP A 28 -3.31 -3.50 10.84
C TRP A 28 -3.22 -2.07 11.35
N MET A 29 -4.29 -1.59 11.98
CA MET A 29 -4.34 -0.30 12.68
C MET A 29 -5.06 -0.49 14.02
N ASP A 30 -4.50 0.04 15.10
CA ASP A 30 -5.05 -0.06 16.47
C ASP A 30 -5.43 -1.49 16.91
N GLY A 31 -4.72 -2.49 16.38
CA GLY A 31 -4.95 -3.91 16.68
C GLY A 31 -6.01 -4.58 15.83
N GLU A 32 -6.66 -3.86 14.91
CA GLU A 32 -7.66 -4.39 13.98
C GLU A 32 -7.06 -4.68 12.60
N LEU A 33 -7.55 -5.74 11.94
CA LEU A 33 -7.18 -6.08 10.56
C LEU A 33 -8.01 -5.22 9.61
N CYS A 34 -7.35 -4.30 8.92
CA CYS A 34 -8.01 -3.32 8.05
C CYS A 34 -7.94 -3.70 6.56
N GLY A 35 -7.09 -4.64 6.19
CA GLY A 35 -6.99 -5.15 4.83
C GLY A 35 -5.89 -6.19 4.67
N ASP A 36 -5.95 -6.95 3.58
CA ASP A 36 -4.92 -7.90 3.20
C ASP A 36 -4.66 -7.89 1.70
N TRP A 37 -3.53 -8.48 1.32
CA TRP A 37 -3.15 -8.66 -0.07
C TRP A 37 -2.35 -9.94 -0.25
N PHE A 38 -2.81 -10.81 -1.15
CA PHE A 38 -2.06 -12.01 -1.53
C PHE A 38 -0.95 -11.64 -2.52
N TYR A 39 0.20 -12.30 -2.37
CA TYR A 39 1.33 -12.06 -3.24
C TYR A 39 1.04 -12.56 -4.65
N THR A 40 1.10 -11.64 -5.61
CA THR A 40 0.93 -11.92 -7.06
C THR A 40 2.16 -11.51 -7.86
N GLY A 41 3.18 -10.94 -7.21
CA GLY A 41 4.31 -10.26 -7.88
C GLY A 41 4.08 -8.77 -8.13
N ASN A 42 2.82 -8.31 -8.10
CA ASN A 42 2.45 -6.90 -8.20
C ASN A 42 2.55 -6.18 -6.85
N ASP A 43 2.65 -4.85 -6.91
CA ASP A 43 2.64 -4.02 -5.71
C ASP A 43 1.24 -3.88 -5.13
N TRP A 44 1.16 -3.86 -3.81
CA TRP A 44 -0.06 -3.51 -3.10
C TRP A 44 -0.16 -1.98 -3.01
N GLN A 45 -1.27 -1.42 -3.48
CA GLN A 45 -1.58 0.01 -3.39
C GLN A 45 -2.67 0.24 -2.36
N ILE A 46 -2.39 1.12 -1.39
CA ILE A 46 -3.30 1.41 -0.28
C ILE A 46 -3.60 2.91 -0.28
N GLY A 47 -4.87 3.27 -0.48
CA GLY A 47 -5.31 4.66 -0.44
C GLY A 47 -5.42 5.15 0.99
N LEU A 48 -4.53 6.04 1.42
CA LEU A 48 -4.46 6.50 2.82
C LEU A 48 -5.67 7.38 3.22
N LYS A 49 -6.32 8.04 2.25
CA LYS A 49 -7.56 8.81 2.49
C LYS A 49 -8.70 7.95 3.01
N TYR A 50 -8.77 6.68 2.59
CA TYR A 50 -9.82 5.75 3.03
C TYR A 50 -9.77 5.50 4.55
N PHE A 51 -8.58 5.65 5.14
CA PHE A 51 -8.33 5.44 6.56
C PHE A 51 -8.18 6.77 7.33
N ASP A 52 -8.71 7.88 6.79
CA ASP A 52 -8.62 9.22 7.38
C ASP A 52 -7.18 9.64 7.75
N TRP A 53 -6.25 9.39 6.83
CA TRP A 53 -4.85 9.83 6.93
C TRP A 53 -4.13 9.32 8.19
N PRO A 54 -3.94 7.99 8.31
CA PRO A 54 -3.43 7.38 9.52
C PRO A 54 -1.99 7.81 9.80
N LYS A 55 -1.69 8.10 11.07
CA LYS A 55 -0.33 8.45 11.52
C LYS A 55 0.58 7.22 11.68
N GLN A 56 -0.02 6.05 11.89
CA GLN A 56 0.70 4.80 12.07
C GLN A 56 -0.11 3.63 11.51
N MET A 57 0.60 2.69 10.90
CA MET A 57 0.05 1.45 10.35
C MET A 57 1.07 0.33 10.60
N THR A 58 0.59 -0.89 10.77
CA THR A 58 1.44 -2.09 10.88
C THR A 58 1.20 -2.99 9.68
N ILE A 59 2.28 -3.33 8.97
CA ILE A 59 2.24 -4.32 7.88
C ILE A 59 2.84 -5.62 8.40
N ARG A 60 2.08 -6.72 8.33
CA ARG A 60 2.55 -8.08 8.65
C ARG A 60 2.68 -8.87 7.37
N ILE A 61 3.85 -9.46 7.13
CA ILE A 61 4.11 -10.29 5.95
C ILE A 61 4.31 -11.73 6.39
N TYR A 62 3.55 -12.62 5.78
CA TYR A 62 3.57 -14.05 6.10
C TYR A 62 4.41 -14.82 5.09
N PRO A 63 5.08 -15.90 5.54
CA PRO A 63 5.94 -16.70 4.68
C PRO A 63 5.13 -17.45 3.64
N VAL A 64 5.72 -17.62 2.45
CA VAL A 64 5.18 -18.41 1.33
C VAL A 64 4.69 -19.78 1.81
N ARG A 65 3.47 -20.15 1.43
CA ARG A 65 2.95 -21.52 1.61
C ARG A 65 3.43 -22.40 0.46
N GLU A 66 3.67 -23.67 0.74
CA GLU A 66 4.01 -24.62 -0.32
C GLU A 66 2.84 -24.75 -1.32
N HIS A 67 3.15 -24.92 -2.61
CA HIS A 67 2.20 -25.19 -3.70
C HIS A 67 1.31 -24.02 -4.20
N VAL A 68 1.72 -22.76 -4.02
CA VAL A 68 1.03 -21.61 -4.64
C VAL A 68 1.64 -21.29 -6.02
N TYR A 69 0.79 -21.22 -7.05
CA TYR A 69 1.19 -20.75 -8.38
C TYR A 69 1.12 -19.23 -8.43
N VAL A 70 2.27 -18.59 -8.66
CA VAL A 70 2.41 -17.13 -8.79
C VAL A 70 3.17 -16.80 -10.07
N GLU A 71 2.82 -15.67 -10.70
CA GLU A 71 3.47 -15.22 -11.93
C GLU A 71 4.96 -14.92 -11.71
N LYS A 72 5.26 -14.22 -10.61
CA LYS A 72 6.62 -14.00 -10.13
C LYS A 72 6.80 -14.73 -8.81
N LYS A 73 7.89 -15.47 -8.65
CA LYS A 73 8.25 -16.06 -7.35
C LYS A 73 8.83 -15.00 -6.41
N PRO A 74 8.50 -15.07 -5.11
CA PRO A 74 9.08 -14.17 -4.12
C PRO A 74 10.57 -14.46 -3.94
N GLU A 75 11.35 -13.41 -3.80
CA GLU A 75 12.82 -13.48 -3.66
C GLU A 75 13.24 -13.69 -2.19
N GLN A 76 12.36 -13.32 -1.26
CA GLN A 76 12.56 -13.44 0.19
C GLN A 76 11.41 -14.21 0.82
N ARG A 77 11.65 -14.83 1.98
CA ARG A 77 10.59 -15.57 2.70
C ARG A 77 9.52 -14.63 3.24
N CYS A 78 9.94 -13.52 3.85
CA CYS A 78 9.11 -12.39 4.27
C CYS A 78 9.95 -11.11 4.13
N GLY A 79 9.54 -10.15 3.32
CA GLY A 79 10.28 -8.90 3.23
C GLY A 79 9.62 -7.80 2.42
N ILE A 80 10.01 -6.56 2.72
CA ILE A 80 9.60 -5.38 1.94
C ILE A 80 10.72 -5.07 0.94
N ARG A 81 10.42 -5.18 -0.35
CA ARG A 81 11.33 -4.75 -1.43
C ARG A 81 11.30 -3.24 -1.62
N LYS A 82 10.12 -2.64 -1.52
CA LYS A 82 9.94 -1.19 -1.64
C LYS A 82 8.74 -0.70 -0.86
N ILE A 83 8.86 0.53 -0.36
CA ILE A 83 7.79 1.29 0.26
C ILE A 83 7.95 2.75 -0.12
N HIS A 84 6.93 3.34 -0.72
CA HIS A 84 6.92 4.76 -1.05
C HIS A 84 5.48 5.28 -1.11
N VAL A 85 5.34 6.60 -1.08
CA VAL A 85 4.05 7.28 -1.20
C VAL A 85 3.96 7.95 -2.56
N GLN A 86 2.82 7.83 -3.22
CA GLN A 86 2.47 8.59 -4.42
C GLN A 86 1.32 9.53 -4.11
N THR A 87 1.41 10.78 -4.56
CA THR A 87 0.36 11.77 -4.37
C THR A 87 -0.58 11.78 -5.58
N GLU A 88 -1.87 11.67 -5.36
CA GLU A 88 -2.91 11.83 -6.38
C GLU A 88 -3.53 13.23 -6.28
N TYR A 89 -3.65 13.93 -7.41
CA TYR A 89 -4.39 15.19 -7.50
C TYR A 89 -5.56 15.01 -8.47
N ARG A 90 -6.74 15.56 -8.13
CA ARG A 90 -7.87 15.65 -9.04
C ARG A 90 -7.91 17.04 -9.67
N ILE A 91 -7.80 17.10 -10.99
CA ILE A 91 -7.84 18.34 -11.76
C ILE A 91 -9.08 18.31 -12.65
N SER A 92 -10.01 19.25 -12.44
CA SER A 92 -11.17 19.44 -13.32
C SER A 92 -10.79 20.40 -14.44
N LEU A 93 -10.87 19.94 -15.69
CA LEU A 93 -10.68 20.78 -16.87
C LEU A 93 -12.06 21.32 -17.30
N GLY A 94 -12.25 22.63 -17.22
CA GLY A 94 -13.46 23.27 -17.75
C GLY A 94 -13.51 23.13 -19.27
N THR A 95 -14.70 22.89 -19.82
CA THR A 95 -14.94 23.09 -21.25
C THR A 95 -15.11 24.60 -21.47
N LEU A 96 -14.45 25.15 -22.48
CA LEU A 96 -14.72 26.52 -22.94
C LEU A 96 -16.15 26.52 -23.51
N GLU A 97 -17.09 27.12 -22.77
CA GLU A 97 -18.37 27.56 -23.34
C GLU A 97 -18.19 28.83 -24.16
#